data_AF-A0A137R1J0-F1
#
_entry.id   AF-A0A137R1J0-F1
#
_cell.length_a   1.000
_cell.length_b   1.000
_cell.length_c   1.000
_cell.angle_alpha   90.00
_cell.angle_beta   90.00
_cell.angle_gamma   90.00
#
_symmetry.space_group_name_H-M   'P 1'
#
loop_
_entity.id
_entity.type
_entity.pdbx_description
1 polymer ?
#
loop_
_entity_poly.entity_id
_entity_poly.type
_entity_poly.pdbx_seq_one_letter_code
_entity_poly.pdbx_strand_id
1 'polypeptide(L)'
;YTHEDVMAGIAQGNETNSNPTSGRGRYPHRFGNREGIEMPFCDSKQFIEFPLKQGEPYTDGPPGADRVIYSVENEFCGCITHCGAKRKSGFVSCTYDDP
;
A
#
# COMPACT_ATOMS: atom_id res chain seq x y z
N TYR A 1 -9.44 -0.90 8.18
CA TYR A 1 -9.85 -1.41 6.85
C TYR A 1 -10.25 -2.85 7.03
N THR A 2 -11.28 -3.30 6.33
CA THR A 2 -11.68 -4.72 6.33
C THR A 2 -10.70 -5.53 5.49
N HIS A 3 -10.74 -6.86 5.61
CA HIS A 3 -10.02 -7.74 4.69
C HIS A 3 -10.42 -7.47 3.22
N GLU A 4 -11.71 -7.21 2.97
CA GLU A 4 -12.21 -6.88 1.63
C GLU A 4 -11.61 -5.58 1.08
N ASP A 5 -11.51 -4.52 1.91
CA ASP A 5 -10.86 -3.25 1.51
C ASP A 5 -9.41 -3.49 1.05
N VAL A 6 -8.68 -4.34 1.80
CA VAL A 6 -7.27 -4.68 1.51
C VAL A 6 -7.16 -5.45 0.20
N MET A 7 -7.96 -6.51 0.04
CA MET A 7 -7.93 -7.34 -1.17
C MET A 7 -8.38 -6.57 -2.41
N ALA A 8 -9.39 -5.70 -2.28
CA ALA A 8 -9.84 -4.82 -3.36
C ALA A 8 -8.73 -3.85 -3.79
N GLY A 9 -7.99 -3.28 -2.83
CA GLY A 9 -6.84 -2.41 -3.11
C GLY A 9 -5.71 -3.13 -3.87
N ILE A 10 -5.36 -4.34 -3.44
CA ILE A 10 -4.32 -5.17 -4.10
C ILE A 10 -4.76 -5.53 -5.52
N ALA A 11 -6.00 -6.02 -5.68
CA ALA A 11 -6.54 -6.40 -6.97
C ALA A 11 -6.54 -5.22 -7.95
N GLN A 12 -7.07 -4.06 -7.52
CA GLN A 12 -7.12 -2.86 -8.36
C GLN A 12 -5.73 -2.35 -8.76
N GLY A 13 -4.78 -2.36 -7.82
CA GLY A 13 -3.39 -1.99 -8.09
C GLY A 13 -2.77 -2.91 -9.15
N ASN A 14 -2.89 -4.23 -8.97
CA ASN A 14 -2.37 -5.22 -9.92
C ASN A 14 -3.01 -5.10 -11.32
N GLU A 15 -4.33 -4.91 -11.40
CA GLU A 15 -5.04 -4.69 -12.67
C GLU A 15 -4.57 -3.43 -13.39
N THR A 16 -4.31 -2.35 -12.64
CA THR A 16 -3.86 -1.08 -13.21
C THR A 16 -2.45 -1.18 -13.77
N ASN A 17 -1.52 -1.77 -13.00
CA ASN A 17 -0.16 -2.03 -13.44
C ASN A 17 0.51 -3.04 -12.49
N SER A 18 0.73 -4.26 -12.98
CA SER A 18 1.38 -5.33 -12.22
C SER A 18 2.90 -5.16 -12.04
N ASN A 19 3.54 -4.22 -12.76
CA ASN A 19 4.96 -3.94 -12.63
C ASN A 19 5.25 -2.43 -12.59
N PRO A 20 4.86 -1.73 -11.51
CA PRO A 20 5.02 -0.29 -11.42
C PRO A 20 6.49 0.12 -11.25
N THR A 21 6.78 1.37 -11.57
CA THR A 21 8.06 2.02 -11.27
C THR A 21 7.98 2.79 -9.96
N SER A 22 9.13 3.18 -9.42
CA SER A 22 9.17 4.19 -8.37
C SER A 22 9.07 5.57 -9.00
N GLY A 23 8.17 6.44 -8.53
CA GLY A 23 8.05 7.76 -9.11
C GLY A 23 6.85 8.56 -8.62
N ARG A 24 6.73 9.78 -9.16
CA ARG A 24 5.52 10.60 -9.02
C ARG A 24 4.63 10.28 -10.20
N GLY A 25 3.41 9.80 -9.96
CA GLY A 25 2.51 9.43 -11.03
C GLY A 25 1.20 8.84 -10.53
N ARG A 26 0.57 8.04 -11.40
CA ARG A 26 -0.60 7.23 -11.05
C ARG A 26 -0.13 5.98 -10.31
N TYR A 27 -0.92 5.58 -9.33
CA TYR A 27 -0.72 4.33 -8.61
C TYR A 27 -1.02 3.11 -9.51
N PRO A 28 -0.48 1.92 -9.16
CA PRO A 28 0.44 1.66 -8.03
C PRO A 28 1.86 2.18 -8.24
N HIS A 29 2.65 2.23 -7.16
CA HIS A 29 4.08 2.54 -7.20
C HIS A 29 4.93 1.48 -6.51
N ARG A 30 6.20 1.36 -6.89
CA ARG A 30 7.17 0.62 -6.07
C ARG A 30 7.43 1.35 -4.76
N PHE A 31 7.22 0.65 -3.64
CA PHE A 31 7.49 1.14 -2.30
C PHE A 31 8.93 0.84 -1.90
N GLY A 32 9.74 1.90 -1.77
CA GLY A 32 11.17 1.78 -1.46
C GLY A 32 11.51 1.61 0.03
N ASN A 33 10.52 1.63 0.92
CA ASN A 33 10.66 1.48 2.37
C ASN A 33 11.86 2.22 3.01
N ARG A 34 11.97 3.54 2.79
CA ARG A 34 13.11 4.34 3.27
C ARG A 34 13.06 4.59 4.79
N GLU A 35 11.89 4.41 5.37
CA GLU A 35 11.60 4.53 6.78
C GLU A 35 11.98 3.27 7.57
N GLY A 36 12.24 2.14 6.89
CA GLY A 36 12.53 0.86 7.55
C GLY A 36 11.32 0.29 8.30
N ILE A 37 10.13 0.46 7.76
CA ILE A 37 8.88 -0.07 8.33
C ILE A 37 8.86 -1.58 8.10
N GLU A 38 8.58 -2.35 9.15
CA GLU A 38 8.45 -3.80 9.05
C GLU A 38 7.17 -4.19 8.30
N MET A 39 7.29 -5.19 7.41
CA MET A 39 6.19 -5.74 6.61
C MET A 39 6.04 -7.23 6.94
N PRO A 40 5.41 -7.57 8.08
CA PRO A 40 5.50 -8.92 8.65
C PRO A 40 4.62 -9.96 7.95
N PHE A 41 3.75 -9.55 7.01
CA PHE A 41 2.74 -10.43 6.42
C PHE A 41 3.17 -11.13 5.12
N CYS A 42 4.37 -10.83 4.60
CA CYS A 42 4.91 -11.50 3.41
C CYS A 42 6.43 -11.65 3.49
N ASP A 43 6.99 -12.63 2.78
CA ASP A 43 8.44 -12.80 2.60
C ASP A 43 8.88 -12.23 1.25
N SER A 44 8.77 -10.91 1.09
CA SER A 44 9.19 -10.22 -0.13
C SER A 44 10.19 -9.11 0.15
N LYS A 45 11.02 -8.80 -0.86
CA LYS A 45 11.95 -7.66 -0.87
C LYS A 45 11.55 -6.59 -1.87
N GLN A 46 10.49 -6.84 -2.64
CA GLN A 46 9.98 -5.91 -3.64
C GLN A 46 8.53 -5.58 -3.31
N PHE A 47 8.34 -4.38 -2.78
CA PHE A 47 7.03 -3.92 -2.33
C PHE A 47 6.39 -2.98 -3.34
N ILE A 48 5.08 -3.06 -3.41
CA ILE A 48 4.21 -2.17 -4.18
C ILE A 48 3.28 -1.48 -3.18
N GLU A 49 3.09 -0.17 -3.35
CA GLU A 49 2.09 0.62 -2.62
C GLU A 49 0.91 0.99 -3.52
N PHE A 50 -0.30 0.90 -2.96
CA PHE A 50 -1.53 1.40 -3.58
C PHE A 50 -2.42 2.09 -2.55
N PRO A 51 -3.22 3.12 -2.90
CA PRO A 51 -4.10 3.79 -1.96
C PRO A 51 -5.13 2.83 -1.37
N LEU A 52 -5.21 2.82 -0.04
CA LEU A 52 -6.17 2.01 0.69
C LEU A 52 -7.41 2.87 1.00
N LYS A 53 -8.58 2.36 0.66
CA LYS A 53 -9.88 3.03 0.76
C LYS A 53 -10.90 2.10 1.40
N GLN A 54 -11.90 2.68 2.07
CA GLN A 54 -13.01 1.92 2.63
C GLN A 54 -14.11 1.77 1.58
N GLY A 55 -14.65 0.55 1.43
CA GLY A 55 -15.77 0.23 0.55
C GLY A 55 -15.34 -0.05 -0.89
N GLU A 56 -14.81 0.96 -1.59
CA GLU A 56 -14.44 0.85 -3.00
C GLU A 56 -12.95 1.15 -3.22
N PRO A 57 -12.25 0.41 -4.12
CA PRO A 57 -10.84 0.64 -4.37
C PRO A 57 -10.61 2.00 -5.05
N TYR A 58 -9.39 2.52 -4.88
CA TYR A 58 -9.01 3.80 -5.48
C TYR A 58 -8.95 3.72 -7.01
N THR A 59 -9.50 4.73 -7.69
CA THR A 59 -9.49 4.85 -9.16
C THR A 59 -8.73 6.08 -9.63
N ASP A 60 -9.05 7.25 -9.08
CA ASP A 60 -8.35 8.52 -9.35
C ASP A 60 -8.53 9.55 -8.22
N GLY A 61 -7.91 10.72 -8.37
CA GLY A 61 -8.04 11.85 -7.46
C GLY A 61 -7.11 11.78 -6.24
N PRO A 62 -7.43 12.47 -5.15
CA PRO A 62 -6.60 12.45 -3.95
C PRO A 62 -6.53 11.03 -3.32
N PRO A 63 -5.33 10.42 -3.22
CA PRO A 63 -5.19 9.05 -2.72
C PRO A 63 -5.51 8.93 -1.22
N GLY A 64 -5.49 10.03 -0.47
CA GLY A 64 -5.59 9.98 0.99
C GLY A 64 -4.27 9.55 1.64
N ALA A 65 -4.33 9.24 2.94
CA ALA A 65 -3.15 9.01 3.76
C ALA A 65 -2.64 7.56 3.74
N ASP A 66 -3.53 6.60 3.49
CA ASP A 66 -3.27 5.19 3.78
C ASP A 66 -2.91 4.41 2.52
N ARG A 67 -2.00 3.45 2.65
CA ARG A 67 -1.57 2.57 1.57
C ARG A 67 -1.62 1.12 2.02
N VAL A 68 -2.08 0.25 1.13
CA VAL A 68 -1.80 -1.18 1.21
C VAL A 68 -0.43 -1.44 0.60
N ILE A 69 0.35 -2.31 1.24
CA ILE A 69 1.64 -2.77 0.77
C ILE A 69 1.51 -4.24 0.40
N TYR A 70 1.92 -4.59 -0.81
CA TYR A 70 1.86 -5.95 -1.32
C TYR A 70 3.10 -6.30 -2.15
N SER A 71 3.35 -7.59 -2.34
CA SER A 71 4.48 -8.11 -3.11
C SER A 71 4.20 -8.07 -4.62
N VAL A 72 5.22 -8.33 -5.44
CA VAL A 72 5.04 -8.49 -6.89
C VAL A 72 4.25 -9.75 -7.24
N GLU A 73 4.13 -10.69 -6.30
CA GLU A 73 3.28 -11.87 -6.35
C GLU A 73 1.84 -11.60 -5.90
N ASN A 74 1.49 -10.35 -5.59
CA ASN A 74 0.18 -9.90 -5.09
C ASN A 74 -0.16 -10.38 -3.67
N GLU A 75 0.85 -10.70 -2.85
CA GLU A 75 0.64 -11.07 -1.45
C GLU A 75 0.58 -9.82 -0.57
N PHE A 76 -0.35 -9.77 0.38
CA PHE A 76 -0.40 -8.69 1.36
C PHE A 76 0.84 -8.72 2.25
N CYS A 77 1.54 -7.59 2.35
CA CYS A 77 2.77 -7.46 3.13
C CYS A 77 2.58 -6.59 4.38
N GLY A 78 1.58 -5.71 4.36
CA GLY A 78 1.27 -4.80 5.45
C GLY A 78 0.54 -3.57 4.95
N CYS A 79 0.37 -2.59 5.84
CA CYS A 79 -0.26 -1.34 5.51
C CYS A 79 0.49 -0.17 6.17
N ILE A 80 0.48 0.99 5.52
CA ILE A 80 1.15 2.19 6.03
C ILE A 80 0.24 3.40 5.95
N THR A 81 0.56 4.43 6.75
CA THR A 81 -0.18 5.69 6.77
C THR A 81 0.74 6.89 6.97
N HIS A 82 0.37 8.02 6.38
CA HIS A 82 0.96 9.31 6.73
C HIS A 82 0.52 9.83 8.10
N CYS A 83 -0.58 9.32 8.67
CA CYS A 83 -1.10 9.75 9.96
C CYS A 83 -0.11 9.39 11.08
N GLY A 84 0.33 10.39 11.84
CA GLY A 84 1.30 10.19 12.92
C GLY A 84 2.77 10.10 12.46
N ALA A 85 3.05 10.21 11.16
CA ALA A 85 4.42 10.27 10.67
C ALA A 85 5.11 11.58 11.09
N LYS A 86 6.31 11.46 11.68
CA LYS A 86 7.07 12.62 12.19
C LYS A 86 7.68 13.49 11.09
N ARG A 87 7.90 12.92 9.90
CA ARG A 87 8.50 13.60 8.75
C ARG A 87 7.43 13.92 7.72
N LYS A 88 7.58 15.07 7.04
CA LYS A 88 6.74 15.41 5.89
C LYS A 88 6.85 14.31 4.84
N SER A 89 5.70 13.82 4.36
CA SER A 89 5.58 12.69 3.41
C SER A 89 6.11 11.35 3.95
N GLY A 90 6.46 11.26 5.23
CA GLY A 90 6.89 9.99 5.83
C GLY A 90 5.70 9.09 6.10
N PHE A 91 5.98 7.81 6.30
CA PHE A 91 5.01 6.80 6.66
C PHE A 91 5.30 6.17 8.02
N VAL A 92 4.27 5.62 8.63
CA VAL A 92 4.34 4.66 9.74
C VAL A 92 3.48 3.46 9.42
N SER A 93 3.68 2.33 10.09
CA SER A 93 2.77 1.17 9.97
C SER A 93 1.37 1.56 10.45
N CYS A 94 0.33 1.14 9.73
CA CYS A 94 -1.00 1.08 10.33
C CYS A 94 -1.21 -0.24 11.07
N THR A 95 -2.18 -0.25 11.97
CA THR A 95 -2.68 -1.47 12.60
C THR A 95 -3.64 -2.16 11.64
N TYR A 96 -3.31 -3.39 11.30
CA TYR A 96 -4.19 -4.33 10.61
C TYR A 96 -4.29 -5.56 11.50
N ASP A 97 -5.47 -5.78 12.07
CA ASP A 97 -5.77 -6.99 12.79
C ASP A 97 -6.15 -8.03 11.74
N ASP A 98 -5.23 -8.96 11.46
CA ASP A 98 -5.48 -10.09 10.56
C ASP A 98 -6.62 -10.94 11.17
N PRO A 99 -7.78 -11.06 10.50
CA PRO A 99 -8.93 -11.79 11.04
C PRO A 99 -8.70 -13.31 11.12
#